data_AF-A0AAU0RQW0-F1
#
_entry.id   AF-A0AAU0RQW0-F1
#
_cell.length_a   1.000
_cell.length_b   1.000
_cell.length_c   1.000
_cell.angle_alpha   90.00
_cell.angle_beta   90.00
_cell.angle_gamma   90.00
#
_symmetry.space_group_name_H-M   'P 1'
#
loop_
_entity.id
_entity.type
_entity.pdbx_description
1 polymer ?
#
loop_
_entity_poly.entity_id
_entity_poly.type
_entity_poly.pdbx_seq_one_letter_code
_entity_poly.pdbx_strand_id
1 'polypeptide(L)'
;MATQAQIAAVQQLYVGYMGRAADSAGLAFWANAIATGTATIQSVATGFTLSAEYKAAYTGLANDALVDKVYNNVLGRASDATGKAFWVAALASGSVTAATLVATIVSNLGAQDQTTINNKVFVAQTYTDAAGASYNTTAGTSVLVGVNSTPASVTTAVGAISTGTLAGLVPALGLINASVAAQSAVTAYGTATAGTNVALDTNADGTVTSAEASAVLVTDTGARTTVSTSSTATLNANVSNATAALATEKALVVAQTGGTAAITAYENAFAAQKVATVASTAIAAVTAAGVAGLDVAVTASGSAVTYTTLSTAAGVTGGASFTTAAGVLAFLSDTTKTASAQASLVTELNKVAIYGAEVVDGGVKALAVANTSATVTSTSATLNAITGSTGPGTNAYIADKALITTATALVTAAVAADTKIAVDTVVTSQYAVLNKAVVDAGTAISTFSTANATKLSVQDINGVTAAAPVADANKVLSDVFYFKTAVAASTSVSIANFSAGDSIVLGAGYTYNNGALTTGNGNALEFFLQKTAAGNTQIVVETANYGSADSVVNATTGVVTPGHAEVITLTGVTADHLSVANGIVSYV
;
A
#
# COMPACT_ATOMS: atom_id res chain seq x y z
N MET A 1 19.77 -16.66 -19.07
CA MET A 1 18.41 -16.74 -19.65
C MET A 1 18.53 -17.26 -21.08
N ALA A 2 17.54 -18.00 -21.56
CA ALA A 2 17.53 -18.48 -22.95
C ALA A 2 17.51 -17.32 -23.96
N THR A 3 18.17 -17.52 -25.10
CA THR A 3 18.16 -16.58 -26.23
C THR A 3 16.85 -16.69 -27.01
N GLN A 4 16.50 -15.63 -27.75
CA GLN A 4 15.31 -15.65 -28.61
C GLN A 4 15.35 -16.79 -29.65
N ALA A 5 16.54 -17.14 -30.15
CA ALA A 5 16.71 -18.26 -31.07
C ALA A 5 16.40 -19.62 -30.41
N GLN A 6 16.81 -19.81 -29.16
CA GLN A 6 16.50 -21.03 -28.39
C GLN A 6 15.00 -21.13 -28.09
N ILE A 7 14.36 -20.02 -27.72
CA ILE A 7 12.91 -19.94 -27.50
C ILE A 7 12.16 -20.28 -28.80
N ALA A 8 12.52 -19.64 -29.91
CA ALA A 8 11.91 -19.89 -31.22
C ALA A 8 12.08 -21.35 -31.68
N ALA A 9 13.24 -21.97 -31.43
CA ALA A 9 13.48 -23.37 -31.77
C ALA A 9 12.56 -24.32 -30.99
N VAL A 10 12.33 -24.08 -29.70
CA VAL A 10 11.37 -24.85 -28.89
C VAL A 10 9.94 -24.61 -29.37
N GLN A 11 9.57 -23.35 -29.64
CA GLN A 11 8.26 -22.98 -30.17
C GLN A 11 7.99 -23.69 -31.51
N GLN A 12 8.99 -23.82 -32.37
CA GLN A 12 8.89 -24.54 -33.63
C GLN A 12 8.58 -26.03 -33.43
N LEU A 13 9.07 -26.66 -32.36
CA LEU A 13 8.72 -28.05 -32.01
C LEU A 13 7.26 -28.16 -31.55
N TYR A 14 6.77 -27.22 -30.73
CA TYR A 14 5.35 -27.15 -30.36
C TYR A 14 4.46 -26.97 -31.59
N VAL A 15 4.79 -26.02 -32.47
CA VAL A 15 4.05 -25.80 -33.72
C VAL A 15 4.08 -27.04 -34.59
N GLY A 16 5.26 -27.63 -34.85
CA GLY A 16 5.40 -28.75 -35.78
C GLY A 16 4.84 -30.08 -35.28
N TYR A 17 5.05 -30.43 -34.01
CA TYR A 17 4.55 -31.68 -33.45
C TYR A 17 3.14 -31.55 -32.88
N MET A 18 2.83 -30.50 -32.13
CA MET A 18 1.55 -30.38 -31.42
C MET A 18 0.51 -29.58 -32.21
N GLY A 19 0.92 -28.82 -33.23
CA GLY A 19 -0.01 -27.99 -34.02
C GLY A 19 -0.54 -26.77 -33.25
N ARG A 20 0.11 -26.40 -32.14
CA ARG A 20 -0.30 -25.32 -31.24
C ARG A 20 0.87 -24.50 -30.74
N ALA A 21 0.58 -23.31 -30.23
CA ALA A 21 1.52 -22.52 -29.44
C ALA A 21 1.89 -23.22 -28.12
N ALA A 22 3.11 -23.01 -27.64
CA ALA A 22 3.55 -23.52 -26.34
C ALA A 22 2.84 -22.83 -25.18
N ASP A 23 2.71 -23.52 -24.06
CA ASP A 23 2.43 -22.86 -22.78
C ASP A 23 3.71 -22.21 -22.22
N SER A 24 3.55 -21.15 -21.43
CA SER A 24 4.67 -20.35 -20.92
C SER A 24 5.65 -21.17 -20.06
N ALA A 25 5.14 -22.09 -19.24
CA ALA A 25 5.95 -22.88 -18.34
C ALA A 25 6.79 -23.94 -19.09
N GLY A 26 6.16 -24.68 -20.01
CA GLY A 26 6.82 -25.66 -20.85
C GLY A 26 7.86 -25.04 -21.78
N LEU A 27 7.53 -23.89 -22.40
CA LEU A 27 8.48 -23.14 -23.23
C LEU A 27 9.71 -22.71 -22.41
N ALA A 28 9.49 -22.09 -21.25
CA ALA A 28 10.57 -21.63 -20.38
C ALA A 28 11.42 -22.81 -19.88
N PHE A 29 10.80 -23.93 -19.50
CA PHE A 29 11.49 -25.13 -19.06
C PHE A 29 12.47 -25.65 -20.12
N TRP A 30 11.98 -25.90 -21.34
CA TRP A 30 12.82 -26.44 -22.41
C TRP A 30 13.86 -25.44 -22.90
N ALA A 31 13.50 -24.16 -23.04
CA ALA A 31 14.43 -23.14 -23.49
C ALA A 31 15.56 -22.94 -22.47
N ASN A 32 15.27 -22.96 -21.17
CA ASN A 32 16.29 -22.85 -20.13
C ASN A 32 17.16 -24.12 -20.03
N ALA A 33 16.59 -25.31 -20.27
CA ALA A 33 17.38 -26.54 -20.34
C ALA A 33 18.43 -26.48 -21.46
N ILE A 34 18.05 -25.94 -22.62
CA ILE A 34 19.00 -25.68 -23.73
C ILE A 34 20.01 -24.59 -23.36
N ALA A 35 19.55 -23.49 -22.76
CA ALA A 35 20.40 -22.37 -22.39
C ALA A 35 21.47 -22.73 -21.33
N THR A 36 21.14 -23.67 -20.44
CA THR A 36 22.05 -24.19 -19.41
C THR A 36 22.89 -25.36 -19.87
N GLY A 37 22.72 -25.82 -21.13
CA GLY A 37 23.46 -26.94 -21.70
C GLY A 37 23.04 -28.32 -21.16
N THR A 38 21.96 -28.40 -20.38
CA THR A 38 21.43 -29.67 -19.84
C THR A 38 20.59 -30.44 -20.86
N ALA A 39 20.18 -29.78 -21.94
CA ALA A 39 19.51 -30.39 -23.09
C ALA A 39 20.05 -29.83 -24.41
N THR A 40 19.93 -30.62 -25.48
CA THR A 40 20.07 -30.15 -26.87
C THR A 40 18.70 -30.03 -27.51
N ILE A 41 18.57 -29.28 -28.60
CA ILE A 41 17.28 -29.24 -29.32
C ILE A 41 16.82 -30.65 -29.77
N GLN A 42 17.78 -31.53 -30.06
CA GLN A 42 17.51 -32.92 -30.45
C GLN A 42 16.96 -33.77 -29.30
N SER A 43 17.49 -33.58 -28.08
CA SER A 43 16.97 -34.26 -26.88
C SER A 43 15.60 -33.70 -26.47
N VAL A 44 15.36 -32.40 -26.67
CA VAL A 44 14.03 -31.79 -26.48
C VAL A 44 13.02 -32.40 -27.46
N ALA A 45 13.34 -32.47 -28.75
CA ALA A 45 12.48 -33.10 -29.75
C ALA A 45 12.18 -34.58 -29.43
N THR A 46 13.18 -35.31 -28.92
CA THR A 46 12.98 -36.68 -28.40
C THR A 46 12.00 -36.69 -27.23
N GLY A 47 12.15 -35.78 -26.26
CA GLY A 47 11.23 -35.60 -25.14
C GLY A 47 9.77 -35.37 -25.59
N PHE A 48 9.56 -34.58 -26.64
CA PHE A 48 8.22 -34.38 -27.23
C PHE A 48 7.63 -35.70 -27.72
N THR A 49 8.39 -36.52 -28.45
CA THR A 49 7.88 -37.81 -28.95
C THR A 49 7.51 -38.80 -27.84
N LEU A 50 8.07 -38.61 -26.64
CA LEU A 50 7.78 -39.44 -25.46
C LEU A 50 6.60 -38.92 -24.63
N SER A 51 6.14 -37.69 -24.89
CA SER A 51 5.06 -37.05 -24.14
C SER A 51 3.72 -37.74 -24.34
N ALA A 52 2.83 -37.63 -23.34
CA ALA A 52 1.48 -38.16 -23.43
C ALA A 52 0.70 -37.52 -24.59
N GLU A 53 0.90 -36.22 -24.81
CA GLU A 53 0.24 -35.46 -25.87
C GLU A 53 0.66 -35.94 -27.27
N TYR A 54 1.97 -36.16 -27.49
CA TYR A 54 2.44 -36.73 -28.74
C TYR A 54 1.91 -38.15 -28.95
N LYS A 55 1.98 -38.99 -27.92
CA LYS A 55 1.47 -40.36 -28.01
C LYS A 55 -0.01 -40.38 -28.36
N ALA A 56 -0.82 -39.51 -27.76
CA ALA A 56 -2.24 -39.38 -28.08
C ALA A 56 -2.47 -38.94 -29.53
N ALA A 57 -1.61 -38.06 -30.06
CA ALA A 57 -1.75 -37.52 -31.41
C ALA A 57 -1.18 -38.41 -32.53
N TYR A 58 -0.18 -39.26 -32.25
CA TYR A 58 0.61 -39.95 -33.29
C TYR A 58 0.73 -41.48 -33.13
N THR A 59 0.43 -42.06 -31.96
CA THR A 59 0.59 -43.51 -31.76
C THR A 59 -0.34 -44.28 -32.69
N GLY A 60 0.21 -45.27 -33.41
CA GLY A 60 -0.56 -46.10 -34.34
C GLY A 60 -0.78 -45.49 -35.72
N LEU A 61 -0.31 -44.25 -35.97
CA LEU A 61 -0.30 -43.69 -37.33
C LEU A 61 0.75 -44.40 -38.19
N ALA A 62 0.37 -44.70 -39.43
CA ALA A 62 1.32 -45.08 -40.47
C ALA A 62 2.20 -43.87 -40.85
N ASN A 63 3.38 -44.12 -41.40
CA ASN A 63 4.36 -43.08 -41.74
C ASN A 63 3.77 -41.99 -42.66
N ASP A 64 2.88 -42.37 -43.56
CA ASP A 64 2.22 -41.47 -44.50
C ASP A 64 1.27 -40.49 -43.78
N ALA A 65 0.46 -40.98 -42.83
CA ALA A 65 -0.40 -40.16 -41.99
C ALA A 65 0.39 -39.29 -40.99
N LEU A 66 1.50 -39.80 -40.47
CA LEU A 66 2.42 -39.05 -39.61
C LEU A 66 3.00 -37.85 -40.37
N VAL A 67 3.52 -38.07 -41.59
CA VAL A 67 4.06 -37.01 -42.45
C VAL A 67 2.99 -35.98 -42.78
N ASP A 68 1.77 -36.39 -43.16
CA ASP A 68 0.68 -35.47 -43.46
C ASP A 68 0.31 -34.58 -42.27
N LYS A 69 0.29 -35.14 -41.06
CA LYS A 69 -0.02 -34.38 -39.86
C LYS A 69 1.06 -33.34 -39.56
N VAL A 70 2.33 -33.71 -39.65
CA VAL A 70 3.45 -32.77 -39.48
C VAL A 70 3.43 -31.69 -40.58
N TYR A 71 3.14 -32.05 -41.83
CA TYR A 71 3.00 -31.07 -42.92
C TYR A 71 1.90 -30.05 -42.66
N ASN A 72 0.72 -30.50 -42.23
CA ASN A 72 -0.38 -29.60 -41.90
C ASN A 72 -0.02 -28.67 -40.73
N ASN A 73 0.63 -29.19 -39.70
CA ASN A 73 1.10 -28.40 -38.58
C ASN A 73 2.11 -27.33 -39.00
N VAL A 74 3.15 -27.71 -39.74
CA VAL A 74 4.25 -26.81 -40.14
C VAL A 74 3.80 -25.82 -41.22
N LEU A 75 3.05 -26.27 -42.23
CA LEU A 75 2.76 -25.51 -43.44
C LEU A 75 1.30 -25.08 -43.60
N GLY A 76 0.36 -25.64 -42.83
CA GLY A 76 -1.07 -25.32 -42.95
C GLY A 76 -1.71 -25.83 -44.24
N ARG A 77 -1.07 -26.79 -44.92
CA ARG A 77 -1.53 -27.40 -46.18
C ARG A 77 -1.17 -28.87 -46.23
N ALA A 78 -1.86 -29.62 -47.11
CA ALA A 78 -1.52 -31.00 -47.41
C ALA A 78 -0.09 -31.12 -47.99
N SER A 79 0.54 -32.26 -47.72
CA SER A 79 1.82 -32.62 -48.33
C SER A 79 1.64 -32.85 -49.83
N ASP A 80 2.65 -32.46 -50.64
CA ASP A 80 2.67 -32.86 -52.04
C ASP A 80 3.13 -34.31 -52.16
N ALA A 81 2.72 -34.99 -53.24
CA ALA A 81 2.97 -36.41 -53.40
C ALA A 81 4.47 -36.77 -53.40
N THR A 82 5.32 -35.91 -53.96
CA THR A 82 6.77 -36.15 -54.07
C THR A 82 7.45 -35.98 -52.71
N GLY A 83 7.17 -34.88 -52.02
CA GLY A 83 7.66 -34.61 -50.66
C GLY A 83 7.19 -35.69 -49.69
N LYS A 84 5.91 -36.07 -49.73
CA LYS A 84 5.36 -37.15 -48.90
C LYS A 84 6.11 -38.46 -49.13
N ALA A 85 6.30 -38.87 -50.38
CA ALA A 85 7.01 -40.10 -50.71
C ALA A 85 8.46 -40.08 -50.20
N PHE A 86 9.16 -38.95 -50.33
CA PHE A 86 10.51 -38.77 -49.81
C PHE A 86 10.57 -38.96 -48.29
N TRP A 87 9.71 -38.27 -47.52
CA TRP A 87 9.72 -38.36 -46.06
C TRP A 87 9.28 -39.73 -45.54
N VAL A 88 8.32 -40.37 -46.20
CA VAL A 88 7.89 -41.74 -45.86
C VAL A 88 9.04 -42.73 -46.06
N ALA A 89 9.80 -42.62 -47.16
CA ALA A 89 10.98 -43.45 -47.40
C ALA A 89 12.10 -43.18 -46.38
N ALA A 90 12.29 -41.91 -45.99
CA ALA A 90 13.26 -41.53 -44.97
C ALA A 90 12.90 -42.10 -43.57
N LEU A 91 11.61 -42.11 -43.21
CA LEU A 91 11.10 -42.75 -41.99
C LEU A 91 11.22 -44.28 -42.05
N ALA A 92 10.88 -44.90 -43.19
CA ALA A 92 10.94 -46.35 -43.35
C ALA A 92 12.38 -46.90 -43.32
N SER A 93 13.34 -46.14 -43.84
CA SER A 93 14.77 -46.51 -43.79
C SER A 93 15.44 -46.22 -42.45
N GLY A 94 14.78 -45.49 -41.54
CA GLY A 94 15.36 -45.01 -40.29
C GLY A 94 16.34 -43.86 -40.43
N SER A 95 16.53 -43.32 -41.64
CA SER A 95 17.40 -42.16 -41.90
C SER A 95 16.87 -40.89 -41.24
N VAL A 96 15.55 -40.81 -41.05
CA VAL A 96 14.85 -39.80 -40.24
C VAL A 96 13.99 -40.55 -39.23
N THR A 97 14.04 -40.13 -37.98
CA THR A 97 13.16 -40.63 -36.92
C THR A 97 11.99 -39.68 -36.72
N ALA A 98 10.94 -40.14 -36.02
CA ALA A 98 9.85 -39.27 -35.57
C ALA A 98 10.37 -38.03 -34.81
N ALA A 99 11.43 -38.17 -34.00
CA ALA A 99 12.04 -37.10 -33.21
C ALA A 99 12.88 -36.11 -34.04
N THR A 100 13.36 -36.49 -35.22
CA THR A 100 14.11 -35.58 -36.11
C THR A 100 13.24 -34.98 -37.21
N LEU A 101 12.06 -35.57 -37.47
CA LEU A 101 11.25 -35.26 -38.66
C LEU A 101 10.91 -33.77 -38.82
N VAL A 102 10.43 -33.11 -37.76
CA VAL A 102 10.08 -31.67 -37.84
C VAL A 102 11.31 -30.83 -38.17
N ALA A 103 12.43 -31.08 -37.49
CA ALA A 103 13.67 -30.34 -37.72
C ALA A 103 14.21 -30.55 -39.14
N THR A 104 14.15 -31.79 -39.64
CA THR A 104 14.60 -32.11 -41.01
C THR A 104 13.66 -31.54 -42.06
N ILE A 105 12.34 -31.54 -41.83
CA ILE A 105 11.39 -30.88 -42.75
C ILE A 105 11.69 -29.40 -42.81
N VAL A 106 11.73 -28.71 -41.65
CA VAL A 106 11.89 -27.26 -41.60
C VAL A 106 13.21 -26.81 -42.23
N SER A 107 14.32 -27.52 -41.98
CA SER A 107 15.62 -27.18 -42.59
C SER A 107 15.71 -27.38 -44.10
N ASN A 108 14.74 -28.05 -44.72
CA ASN A 108 14.70 -28.34 -46.16
C ASN A 108 13.52 -27.67 -46.89
N LEU A 109 12.88 -26.67 -46.28
CA LEU A 109 11.78 -25.93 -46.89
C LEU A 109 12.25 -24.93 -47.94
N GLY A 110 11.42 -24.71 -48.97
CA GLY A 110 11.57 -23.56 -49.87
C GLY A 110 11.27 -22.23 -49.14
N ALA A 111 11.69 -21.11 -49.72
CA ALA A 111 11.61 -19.79 -49.06
C ALA A 111 10.18 -19.41 -48.58
N GLN A 112 9.14 -19.74 -49.35
CA GLN A 112 7.75 -19.46 -48.99
C GLN A 112 7.28 -20.31 -47.80
N ASP A 113 7.59 -21.61 -47.81
CA ASP A 113 7.26 -22.52 -46.72
C ASP A 113 8.04 -22.18 -45.44
N GLN A 114 9.31 -21.79 -45.59
CA GLN A 114 10.12 -21.28 -44.49
C GLN A 114 9.48 -20.03 -43.86
N THR A 115 8.95 -19.13 -44.68
CA THR A 115 8.23 -17.95 -44.19
C THR A 115 6.96 -18.36 -43.44
N THR A 116 6.24 -19.38 -43.89
CA THR A 116 5.04 -19.89 -43.23
C THR A 116 5.34 -20.39 -41.81
N ILE A 117 6.34 -21.26 -41.62
CA ILE A 117 6.69 -21.75 -40.28
C ILE A 117 7.24 -20.62 -39.39
N ASN A 118 8.02 -19.69 -39.95
CA ASN A 118 8.51 -18.53 -39.20
C ASN A 118 7.34 -17.65 -38.69
N ASN A 119 6.35 -17.40 -39.55
CA ASN A 119 5.14 -16.65 -39.19
C ASN A 119 4.32 -17.38 -38.12
N LYS A 120 4.15 -18.70 -38.24
CA LYS A 120 3.48 -19.52 -37.21
C LYS A 120 4.22 -19.46 -35.88
N VAL A 121 5.56 -19.57 -35.88
CA VAL A 121 6.37 -19.46 -34.67
C VAL A 121 6.24 -18.08 -34.03
N PHE A 122 6.25 -17.01 -34.83
CA PHE A 122 6.03 -15.65 -34.34
C PHE A 122 4.65 -15.47 -33.69
N VAL A 123 3.59 -15.89 -34.38
CA VAL A 123 2.21 -15.83 -33.85
C VAL A 123 2.07 -16.68 -32.60
N ALA A 124 2.63 -17.90 -32.62
CA ALA A 124 2.62 -18.81 -31.48
C ALA A 124 3.30 -18.18 -30.27
N GLN A 125 4.48 -17.58 -30.46
CA GLN A 125 5.19 -16.88 -29.37
C GLN A 125 4.37 -15.72 -28.84
N THR A 126 3.80 -14.90 -29.73
CA THR A 126 2.95 -13.76 -29.37
C THR A 126 1.76 -14.21 -28.52
N TYR A 127 1.13 -15.34 -28.87
CA TYR A 127 0.04 -15.91 -28.08
C TYR A 127 0.53 -16.42 -26.72
N THR A 128 1.63 -17.16 -26.67
CA THR A 128 2.22 -17.66 -25.42
C THR A 128 2.49 -16.51 -24.45
N ASP A 129 3.12 -15.44 -24.95
CA ASP A 129 3.46 -14.25 -24.15
C ASP A 129 2.20 -13.50 -23.67
N ALA A 130 1.19 -13.36 -24.54
CA ALA A 130 -0.06 -12.68 -24.21
C ALA A 130 -0.94 -13.47 -23.23
N ALA A 131 -1.00 -14.79 -23.38
CA ALA A 131 -1.83 -15.66 -22.55
C ALA A 131 -1.22 -15.88 -21.15
N GLY A 132 0.11 -15.97 -21.05
CA GLY A 132 0.79 -16.12 -19.77
C GLY A 132 0.27 -17.31 -18.97
N ALA A 133 -0.25 -17.05 -17.77
CA ALA A 133 -0.86 -18.05 -16.88
C ALA A 133 -2.30 -18.45 -17.30
N SER A 134 -2.94 -17.67 -18.15
CA SER A 134 -4.29 -17.91 -18.68
C SER A 134 -4.25 -18.72 -19.99
N TYR A 135 -3.14 -19.41 -20.26
CA TYR A 135 -2.96 -20.24 -21.45
C TYR A 135 -4.12 -21.23 -21.63
N ASN A 136 -4.71 -21.22 -22.82
CA ASN A 136 -5.69 -22.21 -23.24
C ASN A 136 -5.19 -22.98 -24.47
N THR A 137 -5.26 -24.31 -24.41
CA THR A 137 -4.75 -25.20 -25.47
C THR A 137 -5.54 -25.07 -26.78
N THR A 138 -6.87 -24.92 -26.69
CA THR A 138 -7.74 -24.75 -27.87
C THR A 138 -7.44 -23.45 -28.58
N ALA A 139 -7.31 -22.35 -27.83
CA ALA A 139 -6.91 -21.05 -28.36
C ALA A 139 -5.48 -21.06 -28.95
N GLY A 140 -4.55 -21.75 -28.29
CA GLY A 140 -3.19 -21.92 -28.80
C GLY A 140 -3.11 -22.72 -30.11
N THR A 141 -4.13 -23.54 -30.38
CA THR A 141 -4.29 -24.25 -31.66
C THR A 141 -4.96 -23.34 -32.70
N SER A 142 -6.08 -22.71 -32.33
CA SER A 142 -6.87 -21.90 -33.26
C SER A 142 -6.13 -20.67 -33.78
N VAL A 143 -5.26 -20.05 -32.97
CA VAL A 143 -4.46 -18.88 -33.37
C VAL A 143 -3.51 -19.16 -34.53
N LEU A 144 -3.14 -20.43 -34.77
CA LEU A 144 -2.25 -20.83 -35.86
C LEU A 144 -3.00 -21.20 -37.15
N VAL A 145 -4.33 -21.31 -37.09
CA VAL A 145 -5.16 -21.65 -38.25
C VAL A 145 -5.15 -20.48 -39.24
N GLY A 146 -4.86 -20.77 -40.51
CA GLY A 146 -4.81 -19.76 -41.58
C GLY A 146 -3.52 -18.94 -41.65
N VAL A 147 -2.61 -19.06 -40.67
CA VAL A 147 -1.30 -18.42 -40.70
C VAL A 147 -0.45 -19.04 -41.81
N ASN A 148 -0.03 -18.21 -42.77
CA ASN A 148 0.72 -18.60 -43.96
C ASN A 148 1.87 -17.62 -44.23
N SER A 149 2.50 -17.68 -45.41
CA SER A 149 3.64 -16.84 -45.76
C SER A 149 3.33 -15.35 -45.95
N THR A 150 2.06 -14.93 -45.89
CA THR A 150 1.65 -13.54 -46.15
C THR A 150 1.59 -12.70 -44.86
N PRO A 151 1.99 -11.42 -44.90
CA PRO A 151 1.84 -10.51 -43.76
C PRO A 151 0.38 -10.36 -43.29
N ALA A 152 -0.59 -10.41 -44.21
CA ALA A 152 -2.01 -10.30 -43.88
C ALA A 152 -2.47 -11.41 -42.92
N SER A 153 -2.01 -12.66 -43.13
CA SER A 153 -2.35 -13.78 -42.23
C SER A 153 -1.81 -13.59 -40.81
N VAL A 154 -0.62 -13.00 -40.67
CA VAL A 154 -0.03 -12.66 -39.37
C VAL A 154 -0.83 -11.55 -38.71
N THR A 155 -1.19 -10.49 -39.44
CA THR A 155 -2.02 -9.39 -38.93
C THR A 155 -3.37 -9.89 -38.42
N THR A 156 -4.02 -10.81 -39.13
CA THR A 156 -5.29 -11.42 -38.68
C THR A 156 -5.10 -12.19 -37.37
N ALA A 157 -4.07 -13.05 -37.29
CA ALA A 157 -3.83 -13.86 -36.09
C ALA A 157 -3.43 -13.01 -34.87
N VAL A 158 -2.53 -12.04 -35.06
CA VAL A 158 -2.16 -11.06 -34.01
C VAL A 158 -3.36 -10.19 -33.64
N GLY A 159 -4.25 -9.89 -34.59
CA GLY A 159 -5.53 -9.26 -34.35
C GLY A 159 -6.34 -10.02 -33.30
N ALA A 160 -6.57 -11.33 -33.51
CA ALA A 160 -7.30 -12.19 -32.58
C ALA A 160 -6.65 -12.30 -31.19
N ILE A 161 -5.31 -12.26 -31.13
CA ILE A 161 -4.58 -12.20 -29.85
C ILE A 161 -4.87 -10.86 -29.15
N SER A 162 -4.74 -9.76 -29.90
CA SER A 162 -4.88 -8.41 -29.36
C SER A 162 -6.31 -8.10 -28.90
N THR A 163 -7.33 -8.65 -29.55
CA THR A 163 -8.75 -8.39 -29.23
C THR A 163 -9.30 -9.26 -28.10
N GLY A 164 -8.56 -10.25 -27.60
CA GLY A 164 -9.06 -11.14 -26.53
C GLY A 164 -10.17 -12.10 -26.96
N THR A 165 -10.40 -12.26 -28.26
CA THR A 165 -11.48 -13.09 -28.80
C THR A 165 -11.19 -14.59 -28.70
N LEU A 166 -9.95 -14.96 -28.36
CA LEU A 166 -9.56 -16.33 -28.07
C LEU A 166 -9.71 -16.61 -26.58
N ALA A 167 -10.24 -17.79 -26.25
CA ALA A 167 -10.43 -18.23 -24.87
C ALA A 167 -9.13 -18.07 -24.04
N GLY A 168 -9.26 -17.49 -22.85
CA GLY A 168 -8.15 -17.27 -21.91
C GLY A 168 -7.32 -16.00 -22.17
N LEU A 169 -7.55 -15.27 -23.26
CA LEU A 169 -6.89 -13.98 -23.47
C LEU A 169 -7.72 -12.85 -22.86
N VAL A 170 -7.06 -11.99 -22.10
CA VAL A 170 -7.63 -10.74 -21.59
C VAL A 170 -6.74 -9.58 -21.99
N PRO A 171 -7.21 -8.68 -22.87
CA PRO A 171 -6.45 -7.52 -23.26
C PRO A 171 -6.06 -6.66 -22.04
N ALA A 172 -4.89 -6.03 -22.10
CA ALA A 172 -4.34 -5.21 -21.01
C ALA A 172 -4.15 -5.91 -19.65
N LEU A 173 -4.35 -7.23 -19.52
CA LEU A 173 -4.29 -7.93 -18.22
C LEU A 173 -2.99 -7.67 -17.46
N GLY A 174 -1.84 -7.69 -18.13
CA GLY A 174 -0.55 -7.38 -17.50
C GLY A 174 -0.48 -5.95 -16.94
N LEU A 175 -1.06 -4.97 -17.64
CA LEU A 175 -1.12 -3.57 -17.20
C LEU A 175 -2.11 -3.40 -16.04
N ILE A 176 -3.25 -4.07 -16.09
CA ILE A 176 -4.25 -4.09 -15.02
C ILE A 176 -3.65 -4.73 -13.76
N ASN A 177 -2.99 -5.88 -13.88
CA ASN A 177 -2.30 -6.53 -12.77
C ASN A 177 -1.20 -5.65 -12.18
N ALA A 178 -0.45 -4.92 -13.01
CA ALA A 178 0.53 -3.94 -12.53
C ALA A 178 -0.13 -2.79 -11.75
N SER A 179 -1.28 -2.29 -12.21
CA SER A 179 -2.07 -1.29 -11.49
C SER A 179 -2.57 -1.81 -10.15
N VAL A 180 -3.14 -3.01 -10.12
CA VAL A 180 -3.60 -3.67 -8.88
C VAL A 180 -2.44 -3.86 -7.91
N ALA A 181 -1.30 -4.37 -8.37
CA ALA A 181 -0.11 -4.55 -7.54
C ALA A 181 0.43 -3.22 -6.98
N ALA A 182 0.44 -2.15 -7.79
CA ALA A 182 0.84 -0.82 -7.33
C ALA A 182 -0.09 -0.29 -6.23
N GLN A 183 -1.41 -0.49 -6.37
CA GLN A 183 -2.38 -0.11 -5.34
C GLN A 183 -2.21 -0.93 -4.06
N SER A 184 -2.06 -2.26 -4.18
CA SER A 184 -1.81 -3.13 -3.03
C SER A 184 -0.53 -2.75 -2.29
N ALA A 185 0.51 -2.29 -3.01
CA ALA A 185 1.74 -1.81 -2.40
C ALA A 185 1.53 -0.53 -1.58
N VAL A 186 0.67 0.40 -2.04
CA VAL A 186 0.27 1.59 -1.27
C VAL A 186 -0.45 1.19 0.02
N THR A 187 -1.44 0.31 -0.07
CA THR A 187 -2.20 -0.17 1.10
C THR A 187 -1.30 -0.89 2.10
N ALA A 188 -0.48 -1.84 1.63
CA ALA A 188 0.44 -2.59 2.48
C ALA A 188 1.45 -1.67 3.18
N TYR A 189 1.94 -0.64 2.49
CA TYR A 189 2.83 0.35 3.08
C TYR A 189 2.12 1.16 4.18
N GLY A 190 0.86 1.55 3.96
CA GLY A 190 0.04 2.24 4.97
C GLY A 190 -0.19 1.44 6.23
N THR A 191 -0.58 0.17 6.11
CA THR A 191 -0.75 -0.73 7.26
C THR A 191 0.57 -0.96 8.01
N ALA A 192 1.68 -1.18 7.28
CA ALA A 192 2.99 -1.36 7.90
C ALA A 192 3.46 -0.09 8.62
N THR A 193 3.17 1.08 8.05
CA THR A 193 3.50 2.39 8.65
C THR A 193 2.68 2.63 9.91
N ALA A 194 1.39 2.29 9.95
CA ALA A 194 0.57 2.41 11.16
C ALA A 194 1.16 1.60 12.33
N GLY A 195 1.68 0.40 12.06
CA GLY A 195 2.32 -0.43 13.09
C GLY A 195 3.69 0.07 13.58
N THR A 196 4.45 0.77 12.74
CA THR A 196 5.83 1.20 13.06
C THR A 196 5.94 2.67 13.45
N ASN A 197 5.01 3.50 13.00
CA ASN A 197 4.95 4.94 13.21
C ASN A 197 3.52 5.35 13.62
N VAL A 198 3.02 4.84 14.75
CA VAL A 198 1.64 5.03 15.23
C VAL A 198 1.22 6.51 15.30
N ALA A 199 2.15 7.44 15.53
CA ALA A 199 1.86 8.87 15.55
C ALA A 199 1.41 9.45 14.19
N LEU A 200 1.64 8.73 13.08
CA LEU A 200 1.16 9.10 11.76
C LEU A 200 -0.28 8.63 11.50
N ASP A 201 -0.78 7.64 12.25
CA ASP A 201 -2.15 7.14 12.18
C ASP A 201 -3.05 8.02 13.07
N THR A 202 -3.43 9.19 12.54
CA THR A 202 -4.13 10.21 13.33
C THR A 202 -5.58 9.86 13.65
N ASN A 203 -6.19 8.96 12.88
CA ASN A 203 -7.58 8.53 13.05
C ASN A 203 -7.69 7.19 13.82
N ALA A 204 -6.57 6.51 14.04
CA ALA A 204 -6.44 5.22 14.72
C ALA A 204 -7.22 4.07 14.04
N ASP A 205 -7.30 4.09 12.72
CA ASP A 205 -7.97 3.05 11.92
C ASP A 205 -7.05 1.87 11.55
N GLY A 206 -5.76 1.93 11.92
CA GLY A 206 -4.78 0.89 11.63
C GLY A 206 -4.14 0.97 10.24
N THR A 207 -4.37 2.06 9.50
CA THR A 207 -3.66 2.38 8.26
C THR A 207 -3.24 3.84 8.23
N VAL A 208 -2.03 4.11 7.73
CA VAL A 208 -1.61 5.47 7.42
C VAL A 208 -1.90 5.74 5.95
N THR A 209 -2.48 6.90 5.66
CA THR A 209 -2.63 7.43 4.30
C THR A 209 -1.52 8.43 3.97
N SER A 210 -1.30 8.69 2.68
CA SER A 210 -0.38 9.75 2.25
C SER A 210 -0.82 11.13 2.75
N ALA A 211 -2.13 11.36 2.90
CA ALA A 211 -2.70 12.59 3.41
C ALA A 211 -2.36 12.79 4.89
N GLU A 212 -2.54 11.76 5.71
CA GLU A 212 -2.18 11.80 7.14
C GLU A 212 -0.68 12.01 7.33
N ALA A 213 0.16 11.23 6.65
CA ALA A 213 1.61 11.40 6.70
C ALA A 213 2.04 12.83 6.32
N SER A 214 1.42 13.40 5.28
CA SER A 214 1.70 14.78 4.86
C SER A 214 1.22 15.82 5.86
N ALA A 215 0.03 15.64 6.44
CA ALA A 215 -0.51 16.56 7.44
C ALA A 215 0.35 16.58 8.71
N VAL A 216 0.84 15.40 9.13
CA VAL A 216 1.73 15.28 10.28
C VAL A 216 3.10 15.90 9.97
N LEU A 217 3.68 15.66 8.77
CA LEU A 217 4.93 16.33 8.36
C LEU A 217 4.82 17.86 8.37
N VAL A 218 3.68 18.41 7.92
CA VAL A 218 3.41 19.85 7.97
C VAL A 218 3.34 20.34 9.41
N THR A 219 2.64 19.61 10.28
CA THR A 219 2.57 19.90 11.72
C THR A 219 3.96 19.91 12.35
N ASP A 220 4.77 18.90 12.03
CA ASP A 220 6.19 18.75 12.33
C ASP A 220 7.04 19.95 12.04
N THR A 221 6.98 20.32 10.77
CA THR A 221 7.73 21.44 10.22
C THR A 221 7.30 22.76 10.87
N GLY A 222 6.00 22.92 11.15
CA GLY A 222 5.46 24.06 11.90
C GLY A 222 5.94 24.10 13.35
N ALA A 223 5.94 22.97 14.04
CA ALA A 223 6.45 22.87 15.42
C ALA A 223 7.94 23.18 15.47
N ARG A 224 8.73 22.67 14.51
CA ARG A 224 10.16 23.02 14.40
C ARG A 224 10.39 24.51 14.21
N THR A 225 9.55 25.17 13.41
CA THR A 225 9.61 26.62 13.20
C THR A 225 9.38 27.38 14.51
N THR A 226 8.50 26.88 15.39
CA THR A 226 8.22 27.46 16.71
C THR A 226 9.40 27.28 17.69
N VAL A 227 10.13 26.17 17.59
CA VAL A 227 11.33 25.92 18.39
C VAL A 227 12.45 26.88 17.98
N SER A 228 12.94 26.80 16.74
CA SER A 228 13.95 27.73 16.22
C SER A 228 14.11 27.57 14.71
N THR A 229 14.19 28.70 14.00
CA THR A 229 14.44 28.76 12.54
C THR A 229 15.91 28.55 12.15
N SER A 230 16.83 28.51 13.12
CA SER A 230 18.25 28.20 12.85
C SER A 230 18.46 26.70 12.64
N SER A 231 19.46 26.36 11.82
CA SER A 231 19.88 24.97 11.67
C SER A 231 20.45 24.43 13.00
N THR A 232 20.31 23.13 13.20
CA THR A 232 20.83 22.44 14.40
C THR A 232 22.35 22.59 14.52
N ALA A 233 23.08 22.64 13.40
CA ALA A 233 24.52 22.91 13.38
C ALA A 233 24.85 24.31 13.95
N THR A 234 24.11 25.34 13.54
CA THR A 234 24.28 26.71 14.06
C THR A 234 23.94 26.77 15.56
N LEU A 235 22.86 26.12 15.99
CA LEU A 235 22.49 26.08 17.41
C LEU A 235 23.54 25.37 18.27
N ASN A 236 24.13 24.27 17.78
CA ASN A 236 25.25 23.58 18.44
C ASN A 236 26.49 24.47 18.58
N ALA A 237 26.81 25.26 17.54
CA ALA A 237 27.89 26.23 17.61
C ALA A 237 27.60 27.30 18.67
N ASN A 238 26.36 27.80 18.75
CA ASN A 238 25.95 28.78 19.76
C ASN A 238 26.06 28.23 21.19
N VAL A 239 25.65 26.97 21.43
CA VAL A 239 25.83 26.32 22.74
C VAL A 239 27.32 26.19 23.08
N SER A 240 28.16 25.81 22.13
CA SER A 240 29.61 25.70 22.34
C SER A 240 30.23 27.06 22.72
N ASN A 241 29.85 28.12 22.00
CA ASN A 241 30.31 29.48 22.29
C ASN A 241 29.84 29.97 23.66
N ALA A 242 28.57 29.75 24.01
CA ALA A 242 28.03 30.09 25.34
C ALA A 242 28.71 29.32 26.47
N THR A 243 29.11 28.06 26.21
CA THR A 243 29.88 27.25 27.17
C THR A 243 31.25 27.85 27.44
N ALA A 244 31.95 28.28 26.40
CA ALA A 244 33.26 28.92 26.54
C ALA A 244 33.18 30.26 27.27
N ALA A 245 32.15 31.07 26.98
CA ALA A 245 31.89 32.33 27.69
C ALA A 245 31.62 32.08 29.18
N LEU A 246 30.68 31.19 29.50
CA LEU A 246 30.36 30.82 30.88
C LEU A 246 31.58 30.32 31.66
N ALA A 247 32.45 29.51 31.04
CA ALA A 247 33.66 29.01 31.68
C ALA A 247 34.64 30.15 32.04
N THR A 248 34.77 31.15 31.16
CA THR A 248 35.58 32.35 31.38
C THR A 248 35.01 33.16 32.55
N GLU A 249 33.70 33.42 32.55
CA GLU A 249 33.04 34.18 33.61
C GLU A 249 33.08 33.46 34.97
N LYS A 250 32.89 32.14 34.98
CA LYS A 250 32.99 31.32 36.19
C LYS A 250 34.36 31.46 36.84
N ALA A 251 35.44 31.45 36.06
CA ALA A 251 36.80 31.59 36.57
C ALA A 251 37.02 32.97 37.24
N LEU A 252 36.47 34.04 36.66
CA LEU A 252 36.56 35.39 37.23
C LEU A 252 35.83 35.52 38.57
N VAL A 253 34.67 34.88 38.74
CA VAL A 253 33.92 34.91 40.00
C VAL A 253 34.56 34.03 41.08
N VAL A 254 35.10 32.86 40.72
CA VAL A 254 35.81 31.97 41.67
C VAL A 254 37.03 32.65 42.28
N ALA A 255 37.69 33.56 41.56
CA ALA A 255 38.83 34.32 42.07
C ALA A 255 38.46 35.33 43.18
N GLN A 256 37.18 35.58 43.44
CA GLN A 256 36.70 36.56 44.41
C GLN A 256 36.36 35.92 45.77
N THR A 257 36.59 36.67 46.86
CA THR A 257 36.34 36.20 48.24
C THR A 257 34.89 35.77 48.43
N GLY A 258 34.66 34.51 48.81
CA GLY A 258 33.31 33.94 49.03
C GLY A 258 32.60 33.46 47.74
N GLY A 259 33.20 33.67 46.56
CA GLY A 259 32.60 33.34 45.26
C GLY A 259 32.21 31.87 45.09
N THR A 260 33.08 30.93 45.50
CA THR A 260 32.83 29.48 45.36
C THR A 260 31.54 29.02 46.06
N ALA A 261 31.27 29.52 47.27
CA ALA A 261 30.08 29.15 48.04
C ALA A 261 28.80 29.70 47.40
N ALA A 262 28.83 30.96 46.93
CA ALA A 262 27.68 31.58 46.28
C ALA A 262 27.38 30.95 44.92
N ILE A 263 28.39 30.62 44.11
CA ILE A 263 28.23 29.87 42.86
C ILE A 263 27.56 28.51 43.14
N THR A 264 28.04 27.77 44.13
CA THR A 264 27.50 26.44 44.47
C THR A 264 26.03 26.55 44.89
N ALA A 265 25.69 27.53 45.73
CA ALA A 265 24.31 27.77 46.16
C ALA A 265 23.39 28.13 44.99
N TYR A 266 23.85 29.00 44.08
CA TYR A 266 23.10 29.36 42.88
C TYR A 266 22.92 28.17 41.92
N GLU A 267 23.99 27.42 41.61
CA GLU A 267 23.90 26.25 40.73
C GLU A 267 22.92 25.19 41.29
N ASN A 268 22.93 24.95 42.59
CA ASN A 268 21.99 24.04 43.25
C ASN A 268 20.54 24.55 43.22
N ALA A 269 20.32 25.83 43.55
CA ALA A 269 18.99 26.42 43.52
C ALA A 269 18.40 26.42 42.10
N PHE A 270 19.22 26.76 41.09
CA PHE A 270 18.82 26.76 39.69
C PHE A 270 18.52 25.35 39.18
N ALA A 271 19.33 24.35 39.56
CA ALA A 271 19.05 22.95 39.23
C ALA A 271 17.73 22.47 39.85
N ALA A 272 17.44 22.84 41.11
CA ALA A 272 16.18 22.51 41.77
C ALA A 272 14.97 23.18 41.09
N GLN A 273 15.11 24.45 40.69
CA GLN A 273 14.09 25.17 39.94
C GLN A 273 13.76 24.46 38.61
N LYS A 274 14.79 24.04 37.85
CA LYS A 274 14.61 23.29 36.60
C LYS A 274 13.79 22.02 36.79
N VAL A 275 14.11 21.21 37.80
CA VAL A 275 13.39 19.96 38.09
C VAL A 275 11.93 20.23 38.44
N ALA A 276 11.67 21.25 39.26
CA ALA A 276 10.31 21.66 39.63
C ALA A 276 9.51 22.13 38.39
N THR A 277 10.11 22.94 37.52
CA THR A 277 9.44 23.45 36.31
C THR A 277 9.08 22.33 35.34
N VAL A 278 10.01 21.40 35.05
CA VAL A 278 9.75 20.26 34.16
C VAL A 278 8.59 19.39 34.68
N ALA A 279 8.56 19.12 36.00
CA ALA A 279 7.48 18.35 36.60
C ALA A 279 6.11 19.05 36.48
N SER A 280 6.07 20.38 36.55
CA SER A 280 4.82 21.14 36.40
C SER A 280 4.26 21.16 34.97
N THR A 281 5.12 21.25 33.95
CA THR A 281 4.69 21.30 32.53
C THR A 281 4.09 19.98 32.06
N ALA A 282 4.63 18.83 32.48
CA ALA A 282 4.10 17.52 32.15
C ALA A 282 2.68 17.27 32.69
N ILE A 283 2.24 18.06 33.68
CA ILE A 283 0.97 17.90 34.38
C ILE A 283 -0.10 18.86 33.89
N ALA A 284 0.24 19.99 33.28
CA ALA A 284 -0.74 20.99 32.83
C ALA A 284 -1.83 20.43 31.89
N ALA A 285 -1.50 19.48 31.00
CA ALA A 285 -2.47 18.82 30.12
C ALA A 285 -3.41 17.85 30.89
N VAL A 286 -2.85 17.11 31.86
CA VAL A 286 -3.60 16.23 32.76
C VAL A 286 -4.49 17.06 33.70
N THR A 287 -3.98 18.20 34.19
CA THR A 287 -4.70 19.15 35.03
C THR A 287 -5.85 19.81 34.27
N ALA A 288 -5.73 20.12 32.98
CA ALA A 288 -6.84 20.66 32.20
C ALA A 288 -8.02 19.66 32.11
N ALA A 289 -7.71 18.38 31.90
CA ALA A 289 -8.70 17.30 31.96
C ALA A 289 -9.27 17.11 33.39
N GLY A 290 -8.42 17.19 34.41
CA GLY A 290 -8.81 17.13 35.82
C GLY A 290 -9.66 18.31 36.29
N VAL A 291 -9.43 19.52 35.79
CA VAL A 291 -10.23 20.72 36.07
C VAL A 291 -11.63 20.56 35.48
N ALA A 292 -11.75 20.08 34.24
CA ALA A 292 -13.04 19.76 33.63
C ALA A 292 -13.77 18.65 34.41
N GLY A 293 -13.05 17.61 34.83
CA GLY A 293 -13.58 16.53 35.66
C GLY A 293 -14.04 17.00 37.05
N LEU A 294 -13.29 17.89 37.70
CA LEU A 294 -13.65 18.46 38.99
C LEU A 294 -14.89 19.35 38.88
N ASP A 295 -14.98 20.21 37.86
CA ASP A 295 -16.17 21.02 37.58
C ASP A 295 -17.41 20.13 37.44
N VAL A 296 -17.31 19.02 36.71
CA VAL A 296 -18.40 18.04 36.59
C VAL A 296 -18.74 17.39 37.94
N ALA A 297 -17.72 16.99 38.72
CA ALA A 297 -17.92 16.27 39.99
C ALA A 297 -18.57 17.13 41.08
N VAL A 298 -18.15 18.39 41.24
CA VAL A 298 -18.66 19.27 42.32
C VAL A 298 -19.97 19.98 41.95
N THR A 299 -20.36 19.94 40.67
CA THR A 299 -21.67 20.44 40.21
C THR A 299 -22.72 19.34 40.08
N ALA A 300 -22.33 18.06 40.22
CA ALA A 300 -23.26 16.94 40.24
C ALA A 300 -24.24 17.02 41.43
N SER A 301 -25.51 16.68 41.17
CA SER A 301 -26.55 16.68 42.19
C SER A 301 -26.25 15.66 43.29
N GLY A 302 -26.16 16.11 44.55
CA GLY A 302 -25.89 15.26 45.71
C GLY A 302 -24.41 15.10 46.09
N SER A 303 -23.49 15.86 45.47
CA SER A 303 -22.06 15.80 45.80
C SER A 303 -21.73 16.25 47.24
N ALA A 304 -20.94 15.43 47.95
CA ALA A 304 -20.49 15.71 49.32
C ALA A 304 -19.43 16.84 49.41
N VAL A 305 -18.72 17.08 48.32
CA VAL A 305 -17.75 18.18 48.16
C VAL A 305 -18.30 19.14 47.11
N THR A 306 -18.46 20.40 47.48
CA THR A 306 -18.94 21.49 46.62
C THR A 306 -17.91 22.62 46.63
N TYR A 307 -18.04 23.59 45.72
CA TYR A 307 -17.19 24.79 45.79
C TYR A 307 -17.28 25.54 47.11
N THR A 308 -18.44 25.52 47.78
CA THR A 308 -18.60 26.13 49.11
C THR A 308 -17.83 25.36 50.17
N THR A 309 -17.84 24.02 50.12
CA THR A 309 -17.06 23.17 51.03
C THR A 309 -15.56 23.41 50.85
N LEU A 310 -15.11 23.50 49.59
CA LEU A 310 -13.72 23.81 49.25
C LEU A 310 -13.32 25.23 49.70
N SER A 311 -14.19 26.23 49.50
CA SER A 311 -13.96 27.63 49.93
C SER A 311 -13.79 27.75 51.43
N THR A 312 -14.62 27.00 52.17
CA THR A 312 -14.59 26.97 53.63
C THR A 312 -13.28 26.36 54.13
N ALA A 313 -12.83 25.24 53.54
CA ALA A 313 -11.57 24.61 53.90
C ALA A 313 -10.34 25.44 53.50
N ALA A 314 -10.42 26.20 52.41
CA ALA A 314 -9.42 27.18 52.03
C ALA A 314 -9.43 28.45 52.90
N GLY A 315 -10.41 28.61 53.80
CA GLY A 315 -10.54 29.80 54.66
C GLY A 315 -10.88 31.08 53.89
N VAL A 316 -11.56 30.97 52.74
CA VAL A 316 -12.01 32.12 51.94
C VAL A 316 -13.18 32.80 52.67
N THR A 317 -13.00 34.04 53.14
CA THR A 317 -13.98 34.78 53.95
C THR A 317 -14.57 35.99 53.21
N GLY A 318 -15.69 36.54 53.71
CA GLY A 318 -16.24 37.82 53.22
C GLY A 318 -17.20 37.69 52.04
N GLY A 319 -17.95 36.59 51.94
CA GLY A 319 -18.93 36.37 50.87
C GLY A 319 -18.34 35.90 49.55
N ALA A 320 -17.01 35.82 49.44
CA ALA A 320 -16.33 35.19 48.32
C ALA A 320 -16.38 33.66 48.44
N SER A 321 -16.63 32.96 47.34
CA SER A 321 -16.52 31.51 47.23
C SER A 321 -15.89 31.16 45.90
N PHE A 322 -15.21 30.03 45.82
CA PHE A 322 -14.89 29.41 44.54
C PHE A 322 -16.19 29.21 43.75
N THR A 323 -16.11 29.44 42.45
CA THR A 323 -17.22 29.25 41.52
C THR A 323 -16.87 28.29 40.39
N THR A 324 -15.59 27.92 40.27
CA THR A 324 -15.05 27.03 39.24
C THR A 324 -13.84 26.26 39.77
N ALA A 325 -13.53 25.12 39.14
CA ALA A 325 -12.37 24.31 39.47
C ALA A 325 -11.06 25.06 39.18
N ALA A 326 -11.08 25.94 38.18
CA ALA A 326 -9.98 26.86 37.90
C ALA A 326 -9.70 27.82 39.07
N GLY A 327 -10.73 28.30 39.78
CA GLY A 327 -10.55 29.14 40.97
C GLY A 327 -9.90 28.41 42.15
N VAL A 328 -10.16 27.11 42.28
CA VAL A 328 -9.54 26.24 43.29
C VAL A 328 -8.05 26.02 42.98
N LEU A 329 -7.72 25.72 41.72
CA LEU A 329 -6.33 25.58 41.27
C LEU A 329 -5.54 26.87 41.45
N ALA A 330 -6.13 28.02 41.11
CA ALA A 330 -5.52 29.33 41.30
C ALA A 330 -5.12 29.55 42.77
N PHE A 331 -6.00 29.18 43.72
CA PHE A 331 -5.71 29.28 45.15
C PHE A 331 -4.54 28.38 45.60
N LEU A 332 -4.47 27.14 45.10
CA LEU A 332 -3.36 26.22 45.40
C LEU A 332 -2.02 26.71 44.84
N SER A 333 -2.04 27.43 43.72
CA SER A 333 -0.85 28.03 43.11
C SER A 333 -0.48 29.41 43.65
N ASP A 334 -1.34 30.04 44.45
CA ASP A 334 -1.15 31.41 44.94
C ASP A 334 -0.19 31.44 46.13
N THR A 335 1.03 31.93 45.88
CA THR A 335 2.12 32.08 46.86
C THR A 335 1.79 32.99 48.04
N THR A 336 0.74 33.80 47.96
CA THR A 336 0.30 34.68 49.05
C THR A 336 -0.56 33.93 50.08
N LYS A 337 -1.01 32.71 49.76
CA LYS A 337 -1.78 31.88 50.68
C LYS A 337 -0.87 31.10 51.61
N THR A 338 -1.37 30.81 52.81
CA THR A 338 -0.59 30.05 53.80
C THR A 338 -0.54 28.57 53.40
N ALA A 339 0.59 27.92 53.68
CA ALA A 339 0.74 26.48 53.47
C ALA A 339 -0.34 25.66 54.21
N SER A 340 -0.82 26.17 55.36
CA SER A 340 -1.89 25.56 56.15
C SER A 340 -3.26 25.63 55.45
N ALA A 341 -3.61 26.78 54.85
CA ALA A 341 -4.85 26.94 54.09
C ALA A 341 -4.85 26.07 52.81
N GLN A 342 -3.70 25.98 52.13
CA GLN A 342 -3.54 25.11 50.97
C GLN A 342 -3.62 23.63 51.35
N ALA A 343 -2.98 23.20 52.45
CA ALA A 343 -3.06 21.81 52.93
C ALA A 343 -4.49 21.41 53.35
N SER A 344 -5.23 22.33 53.95
CA SER A 344 -6.64 22.13 54.33
C SER A 344 -7.53 21.97 53.10
N LEU A 345 -7.30 22.79 52.06
CA LEU A 345 -7.97 22.66 50.77
C LEU A 345 -7.63 21.34 50.06
N VAL A 346 -6.35 20.93 50.06
CA VAL A 346 -5.91 19.63 49.53
C VAL A 346 -6.61 18.46 50.24
N THR A 347 -6.78 18.56 51.56
CA THR A 347 -7.44 17.53 52.37
C THR A 347 -8.90 17.34 51.97
N GLU A 348 -9.64 18.42 51.69
CA GLU A 348 -11.01 18.32 51.18
C GLU A 348 -11.06 17.83 49.72
N LEU A 349 -10.12 18.25 48.87
CA LEU A 349 -10.04 17.78 47.48
C LEU A 349 -9.81 16.27 47.40
N ASN A 350 -9.00 15.70 48.29
CA ASN A 350 -8.75 14.26 48.36
C ASN A 350 -9.99 13.42 48.71
N LYS A 351 -11.10 14.03 49.13
CA LYS A 351 -12.39 13.33 49.36
C LYS A 351 -13.20 13.16 48.07
N VAL A 352 -12.82 13.83 46.98
CA VAL A 352 -13.40 13.60 45.64
C VAL A 352 -12.71 12.39 45.02
N ALA A 353 -13.43 11.27 44.90
CA ALA A 353 -12.89 10.01 44.42
C ALA A 353 -12.25 10.17 43.02
N ILE A 354 -11.03 9.65 42.87
CA ILE A 354 -10.24 9.55 41.63
C ILE A 354 -9.70 10.89 41.07
N TYR A 355 -10.32 12.05 41.33
CA TYR A 355 -9.98 13.30 40.61
C TYR A 355 -9.34 14.41 41.47
N GLY A 356 -9.40 14.31 42.80
CA GLY A 356 -8.72 15.27 43.68
C GLY A 356 -7.19 15.24 43.57
N ALA A 357 -6.61 14.05 43.36
CA ALA A 357 -5.17 13.85 43.41
C ALA A 357 -4.40 14.58 42.29
N GLU A 358 -4.94 14.64 41.06
CA GLU A 358 -4.26 15.24 39.90
C GLU A 358 -4.28 16.78 39.93
N VAL A 359 -5.40 17.38 40.33
CA VAL A 359 -5.51 18.83 40.53
C VAL A 359 -4.65 19.30 41.70
N VAL A 360 -4.60 18.50 42.78
CA VAL A 360 -3.72 18.72 43.94
C VAL A 360 -2.25 18.62 43.54
N ASP A 361 -1.85 17.60 42.78
CA ASP A 361 -0.47 17.41 42.32
C ASP A 361 -0.02 18.59 41.44
N GLY A 362 -0.91 19.09 40.57
CA GLY A 362 -0.69 20.31 39.79
C GLY A 362 -0.45 21.56 40.65
N GLY A 363 -1.31 21.79 41.65
CA GLY A 363 -1.18 22.92 42.58
C GLY A 363 0.09 22.87 43.44
N VAL A 364 0.43 21.69 43.99
CA VAL A 364 1.63 21.48 44.80
C VAL A 364 2.91 21.72 43.98
N LYS A 365 2.94 21.29 42.72
CA LYS A 365 4.09 21.53 41.83
C LYS A 365 4.22 22.99 41.44
N ALA A 366 3.11 23.68 41.21
CA ALA A 366 3.12 25.13 40.97
C ALA A 366 3.73 25.89 42.15
N LEU A 367 3.36 25.54 43.39
CA LEU A 367 3.95 26.12 44.59
C LEU A 367 5.45 25.80 44.73
N ALA A 368 5.86 24.56 44.43
CA ALA A 368 7.28 24.17 44.44
C ALA A 368 8.13 24.98 43.44
N VAL A 369 7.59 25.24 42.24
CA VAL A 369 8.23 26.12 41.25
C VAL A 369 8.36 27.54 41.78
N ALA A 370 7.33 28.07 42.44
CA ALA A 370 7.38 29.43 42.98
C ALA A 370 8.40 29.58 44.10
N ASN A 371 8.45 28.64 45.06
CA ASN A 371 9.41 28.66 46.17
C ASN A 371 10.87 28.49 45.70
N THR A 372 11.11 27.60 44.74
CA THR A 372 12.45 27.44 44.15
C THR A 372 12.86 28.68 43.36
N SER A 373 11.93 29.33 42.65
CA SER A 373 12.19 30.60 41.96
C SER A 373 12.56 31.73 42.91
N ALA A 374 11.88 31.84 44.05
CA ALA A 374 12.25 32.79 45.11
C ALA A 374 13.66 32.52 45.65
N THR A 375 14.01 31.24 45.83
CA THR A 375 15.36 30.81 46.28
C THR A 375 16.43 31.16 45.25
N VAL A 376 16.19 30.93 43.96
CA VAL A 376 17.10 31.34 42.87
C VAL A 376 17.30 32.85 42.86
N THR A 377 16.23 33.63 43.08
CA THR A 377 16.30 35.10 43.12
C THR A 377 17.18 35.58 44.29
N SER A 378 16.97 35.01 45.49
CA SER A 378 17.77 35.35 46.68
C SER A 378 19.25 34.98 46.54
N THR A 379 19.54 33.78 46.02
CA THR A 379 20.92 33.33 45.75
C THR A 379 21.60 34.14 44.65
N SER A 380 20.85 34.56 43.61
CA SER A 380 21.34 35.47 42.57
C SER A 380 21.73 36.84 43.15
N ALA A 381 20.90 37.40 44.04
CA ALA A 381 21.21 38.67 44.71
C ALA A 381 22.47 38.57 45.58
N THR A 382 22.65 37.43 46.26
CA THR A 382 23.86 37.14 47.05
C THR A 382 25.10 37.07 46.16
N LEU A 383 25.01 36.39 45.00
CA LEU A 383 26.10 36.30 44.03
C LEU A 383 26.47 37.67 43.44
N ASN A 384 25.47 38.50 43.14
CA ASN A 384 25.69 39.88 42.66
C ASN A 384 26.38 40.77 43.70
N ALA A 385 26.03 40.62 44.99
CA ALA A 385 26.54 41.45 46.07
C ALA A 385 28.03 41.26 46.39
N ILE A 386 28.64 40.13 45.99
CA ILE A 386 30.08 39.84 46.20
C ILE A 386 31.00 40.88 45.55
N THR A 387 30.49 41.66 44.57
CA THR A 387 31.35 42.41 43.64
C THR A 387 31.33 43.93 43.76
N GLY A 388 30.51 44.54 44.62
CA GLY A 388 30.55 45.99 44.84
C GLY A 388 30.63 46.84 43.56
N SER A 389 29.68 46.66 42.63
CA SER A 389 29.41 47.54 41.48
C SER A 389 30.51 47.68 40.39
N THR A 390 30.14 47.33 39.15
CA THR A 390 30.69 47.80 37.85
C THR A 390 31.92 47.14 37.19
N GLY A 391 32.30 45.91 37.55
CA GLY A 391 33.28 45.11 36.77
C GLY A 391 32.65 44.08 35.81
N PRO A 392 33.30 43.66 34.70
CA PRO A 392 32.70 42.85 33.62
C PRO A 392 32.26 41.40 33.95
N GLY A 393 32.44 40.89 35.18
CA GLY A 393 32.54 39.44 35.40
C GLY A 393 31.36 38.68 36.05
N THR A 394 30.34 39.33 36.63
CA THR A 394 29.38 38.62 37.53
C THR A 394 27.93 38.60 37.06
N ASN A 395 27.42 39.72 36.53
CA ASN A 395 26.15 39.70 35.79
C ASN A 395 26.25 38.79 34.54
N ALA A 396 27.46 38.69 33.97
CA ALA A 396 27.77 37.83 32.84
C ALA A 396 27.65 36.34 33.19
N TYR A 397 28.14 35.88 34.35
CA TYR A 397 28.01 34.47 34.77
C TYR A 397 26.54 34.01 34.90
N ILE A 398 25.69 34.78 35.57
CA ILE A 398 24.26 34.44 35.75
C ILE A 398 23.56 34.42 34.39
N ALA A 399 23.80 35.45 33.57
CA ALA A 399 23.22 35.55 32.23
C ALA A 399 23.66 34.39 31.34
N ASP A 400 24.96 34.07 31.31
CA ASP A 400 25.52 32.99 30.49
C ASP A 400 25.05 31.61 30.98
N LYS A 401 24.90 31.40 32.30
CA LYS A 401 24.37 30.14 32.86
C LYS A 401 22.90 29.93 32.50
N ALA A 402 22.09 30.98 32.54
CA ALA A 402 20.72 30.92 32.08
C ALA A 402 20.64 30.72 30.55
N LEU A 403 21.47 31.44 29.78
CA LEU A 403 21.54 31.37 28.33
C LEU A 403 21.94 29.99 27.83
N ILE A 404 23.00 29.37 28.39
CA ILE A 404 23.40 28.01 28.00
C ILE A 404 22.30 27.00 28.29
N THR A 405 21.55 27.17 29.38
CA THR A 405 20.45 26.27 29.73
C THR A 405 19.33 26.36 28.68
N THR A 406 18.91 27.58 28.35
CA THR A 406 17.90 27.83 27.30
C THR A 406 18.38 27.35 25.94
N ALA A 407 19.62 27.64 25.56
CA ALA A 407 20.20 27.22 24.29
C ALA A 407 20.32 25.68 24.18
N THR A 408 20.70 25.00 25.26
CA THR A 408 20.77 23.53 25.30
C THR A 408 19.39 22.90 25.18
N ALA A 409 18.39 23.46 25.87
CA ALA A 409 17.00 23.00 25.74
C ALA A 409 16.47 23.21 24.31
N LEU A 410 16.80 24.36 23.71
CA LEU A 410 16.46 24.68 22.34
C LEU A 410 17.09 23.73 21.32
N VAL A 411 18.39 23.44 21.45
CA VAL A 411 19.08 22.43 20.64
C VAL A 411 18.42 21.06 20.80
N THR A 412 18.11 20.65 22.03
CA THR A 412 17.49 19.34 22.30
C THR A 412 16.13 19.24 21.63
N ALA A 413 15.28 20.27 21.76
CA ALA A 413 13.98 20.33 21.11
C ALA A 413 14.10 20.36 19.58
N ALA A 414 15.09 21.11 19.05
CA ALA A 414 15.37 21.17 17.62
C ALA A 414 15.77 19.79 17.07
N VAL A 415 16.71 19.09 17.71
CA VAL A 415 17.13 17.74 17.33
C VAL A 415 15.96 16.75 17.35
N ALA A 416 15.12 16.81 18.38
CA ALA A 416 13.93 15.97 18.47
C ALA A 416 12.95 16.24 17.31
N ALA A 417 12.70 17.52 17.01
CA ALA A 417 11.83 17.91 15.89
C ALA A 417 12.41 17.52 14.53
N ASP A 418 13.72 17.69 14.30
CA ASP A 418 14.40 17.22 13.07
C ASP A 418 14.28 15.71 12.91
N THR A 419 14.40 14.96 14.01
CA THR A 419 14.28 13.50 13.98
C THR A 419 12.87 13.09 13.52
N LYS A 420 11.83 13.75 14.05
CA LYS A 420 10.45 13.49 13.64
C LYS A 420 10.21 13.86 12.17
N ILE A 421 10.62 15.06 11.77
CA ILE A 421 10.53 15.51 10.37
C ILE A 421 11.26 14.54 9.43
N ALA A 422 12.42 14.02 9.81
CA ALA A 422 13.16 13.06 8.99
C ALA A 422 12.41 11.75 8.80
N VAL A 423 11.81 11.20 9.86
CA VAL A 423 10.96 9.99 9.79
C VAL A 423 9.76 10.25 8.88
N ASP A 424 9.04 11.35 9.11
CA ASP A 424 7.83 11.70 8.35
C ASP A 424 8.16 11.96 6.88
N THR A 425 9.29 12.61 6.60
CA THR A 425 9.78 12.86 5.23
C THR A 425 10.07 11.55 4.49
N VAL A 426 10.68 10.56 5.13
CA VAL A 426 10.93 9.24 4.54
C VAL A 426 9.60 8.59 4.15
N VAL A 427 8.60 8.65 5.04
CA VAL A 427 7.27 8.09 4.80
C VAL A 427 6.57 8.78 3.64
N THR A 428 6.48 10.11 3.66
CA THR A 428 5.86 10.89 2.58
C THR A 428 6.58 10.68 1.24
N SER A 429 7.91 10.57 1.23
CA SER A 429 8.69 10.31 0.02
C SER A 429 8.41 8.91 -0.55
N GLN A 430 8.26 7.90 0.30
CA GLN A 430 7.92 6.55 -0.12
C GLN A 430 6.50 6.48 -0.70
N TYR A 431 5.53 7.19 -0.10
CA TYR A 431 4.20 7.35 -0.72
C TYR A 431 4.28 8.03 -2.08
N ALA A 432 5.13 9.06 -2.25
CA ALA A 432 5.28 9.71 -3.55
C ALA A 432 5.76 8.72 -4.63
N VAL A 433 6.69 7.81 -4.29
CA VAL A 433 7.15 6.74 -5.21
C VAL A 433 6.03 5.75 -5.52
N LEU A 434 5.32 5.26 -4.50
CA LEU A 434 4.24 4.27 -4.68
C LEU A 434 3.06 4.85 -5.46
N ASN A 435 2.62 6.07 -5.13
CA ASN A 435 1.56 6.77 -5.84
C ASN A 435 1.97 7.08 -7.29
N LYS A 436 3.26 7.38 -7.53
CA LYS A 436 3.76 7.51 -8.90
C LYS A 436 3.61 6.19 -9.67
N ALA A 437 3.91 5.04 -9.07
CA ALA A 437 3.72 3.75 -9.71
C ALA A 437 2.23 3.50 -10.08
N VAL A 438 1.29 3.89 -9.21
CA VAL A 438 -0.15 3.83 -9.49
C VAL A 438 -0.52 4.74 -10.68
N VAL A 439 -0.03 5.98 -10.68
CA VAL A 439 -0.27 6.94 -11.78
C VAL A 439 0.34 6.46 -13.09
N ASP A 440 1.55 5.94 -13.07
CA ASP A 440 2.24 5.40 -14.25
C ASP A 440 1.48 4.19 -14.82
N ALA A 441 1.03 3.28 -13.96
CA ALA A 441 0.22 2.11 -14.37
C ALA A 441 -1.13 2.54 -14.98
N GLY A 442 -1.83 3.49 -14.34
CA GLY A 442 -3.07 4.06 -14.90
C GLY A 442 -2.83 4.77 -16.25
N THR A 443 -1.72 5.49 -16.38
CA THR A 443 -1.30 6.12 -17.64
C THR A 443 -1.03 5.09 -18.73
N ALA A 444 -0.37 3.97 -18.39
CA ALA A 444 -0.08 2.89 -19.32
C ALA A 444 -1.37 2.22 -19.82
N ILE A 445 -2.34 1.96 -18.93
CA ILE A 445 -3.66 1.44 -19.29
C ILE A 445 -4.38 2.42 -20.22
N SER A 446 -4.41 3.71 -19.89
CA SER A 446 -5.05 4.73 -20.73
C SER A 446 -4.39 4.82 -22.11
N THR A 447 -3.05 4.77 -22.18
CA THR A 447 -2.30 4.79 -23.44
C THR A 447 -2.61 3.56 -24.28
N PHE A 448 -2.63 2.37 -23.66
CA PHE A 448 -3.01 1.13 -24.33
C PHE A 448 -4.44 1.19 -24.86
N SER A 449 -5.38 1.67 -24.04
CA SER A 449 -6.78 1.84 -24.43
C SER A 449 -6.93 2.76 -25.63
N THR A 450 -6.29 3.95 -25.61
CA THR A 450 -6.30 4.89 -26.73
C THR A 450 -5.66 4.31 -28.00
N ALA A 451 -4.55 3.59 -27.89
CA ALA A 451 -3.90 2.96 -29.04
C ALA A 451 -4.74 1.86 -29.69
N ASN A 452 -5.71 1.30 -28.96
CA ASN A 452 -6.57 0.21 -29.39
C ASN A 452 -8.06 0.58 -29.46
N ALA A 453 -8.41 1.88 -29.42
CA ALA A 453 -9.79 2.36 -29.34
C ALA A 453 -10.70 1.92 -30.49
N THR A 454 -10.16 1.42 -31.60
CA THR A 454 -10.93 0.85 -32.72
C THR A 454 -11.19 -0.65 -32.61
N LYS A 455 -10.60 -1.31 -31.61
CA LYS A 455 -10.65 -2.76 -31.40
C LYS A 455 -11.15 -3.15 -30.02
N LEU A 456 -10.88 -2.31 -29.02
CA LEU A 456 -11.10 -2.60 -27.61
C LEU A 456 -11.56 -1.36 -26.86
N SER A 457 -12.22 -1.61 -25.74
CA SER A 457 -12.59 -0.60 -24.76
C SER A 457 -12.17 -1.10 -23.37
N VAL A 458 -11.33 -0.34 -22.67
CA VAL A 458 -10.87 -0.68 -21.30
C VAL A 458 -11.49 0.30 -20.31
N GLN A 459 -12.33 -0.20 -19.41
CA GLN A 459 -13.23 0.59 -18.59
C GLN A 459 -13.04 0.34 -17.09
N ASP A 460 -13.04 1.44 -16.33
CA ASP A 460 -13.08 1.39 -14.88
C ASP A 460 -14.51 1.14 -14.40
N ILE A 461 -14.72 0.02 -13.69
CA ILE A 461 -16.02 -0.40 -13.16
C ILE A 461 -16.61 0.68 -12.25
N ASN A 462 -15.77 1.38 -11.47
CA ASN A 462 -16.23 2.42 -10.56
C ASN A 462 -16.80 3.65 -11.28
N GLY A 463 -16.50 3.81 -12.57
CA GLY A 463 -17.06 4.85 -13.43
C GLY A 463 -18.30 4.43 -14.22
N VAL A 464 -18.70 3.15 -14.18
CA VAL A 464 -19.84 2.63 -14.94
C VAL A 464 -21.14 2.98 -14.21
N THR A 465 -21.81 4.04 -14.65
CA THR A 465 -23.14 4.39 -14.11
C THR A 465 -24.22 3.48 -14.68
N ALA A 466 -25.24 3.14 -13.87
CA ALA A 466 -26.35 2.22 -14.19
C ALA A 466 -27.18 2.56 -15.45
N ALA A 467 -26.93 3.71 -16.09
CA ALA A 467 -27.65 4.20 -17.26
C ALA A 467 -26.75 4.54 -18.47
N ALA A 468 -25.42 4.37 -18.37
CA ALA A 468 -24.56 4.53 -19.53
C ALA A 468 -24.57 3.19 -20.31
N PRO A 469 -25.20 3.12 -21.50
CA PRO A 469 -24.91 2.01 -22.39
C PRO A 469 -23.42 2.08 -22.65
N VAL A 470 -22.67 1.01 -22.35
CA VAL A 470 -21.36 0.83 -22.96
C VAL A 470 -21.61 0.95 -24.46
N ALA A 471 -21.14 2.06 -25.04
CA ALA A 471 -21.69 2.66 -26.25
C ALA A 471 -21.26 1.93 -27.53
N ASP A 472 -21.42 0.61 -27.53
CA ASP A 472 -21.22 -0.23 -28.69
C ASP A 472 -22.50 -1.02 -29.00
N ALA A 473 -23.53 -0.27 -29.43
CA ALA A 473 -24.76 -0.85 -29.94
C ALA A 473 -24.53 -1.76 -31.18
N ASN A 474 -23.33 -1.74 -31.78
CA ASN A 474 -22.98 -2.45 -33.01
C ASN A 474 -21.97 -3.61 -32.82
N LYS A 475 -21.48 -3.87 -31.60
CA LYS A 475 -20.58 -5.01 -31.30
C LYS A 475 -19.27 -5.02 -32.10
N VAL A 476 -18.64 -3.87 -32.24
CA VAL A 476 -17.37 -3.73 -32.96
C VAL A 476 -16.15 -3.94 -32.06
N LEU A 477 -16.27 -3.70 -30.74
CA LEU A 477 -15.16 -3.73 -29.78
C LEU A 477 -15.33 -4.84 -28.75
N SER A 478 -14.21 -5.40 -28.26
CA SER A 478 -14.22 -6.21 -27.04
C SER A 478 -13.95 -5.33 -25.82
N ASP A 479 -14.70 -5.55 -24.74
CA ASP A 479 -14.64 -4.77 -23.52
C ASP A 479 -13.81 -5.45 -22.42
N VAL A 480 -12.93 -4.70 -21.76
CA VAL A 480 -12.22 -5.11 -20.55
C VAL A 480 -12.60 -4.19 -19.40
N PHE A 481 -13.32 -4.72 -18.43
CA PHE A 481 -13.70 -4.01 -17.22
C PHE A 481 -12.73 -4.34 -16.09
N TYR A 482 -12.33 -3.34 -15.30
CA TYR A 482 -11.48 -3.55 -14.14
C TYR A 482 -11.77 -2.50 -13.06
N PHE A 483 -11.29 -2.75 -11.85
CA PHE A 483 -11.35 -1.80 -10.75
C PHE A 483 -10.10 -0.90 -10.77
N LYS A 484 -10.26 0.39 -11.08
CA LYS A 484 -9.14 1.34 -11.05
C LYS A 484 -8.71 1.70 -9.64
N THR A 485 -9.66 1.71 -8.70
CA THR A 485 -9.42 1.83 -7.27
C THR A 485 -9.91 0.57 -6.55
N ALA A 486 -9.60 0.40 -5.26
CA ALA A 486 -10.13 -0.70 -4.46
C ALA A 486 -11.67 -0.82 -4.59
N VAL A 487 -12.16 -2.07 -4.56
CA VAL A 487 -13.60 -2.38 -4.63
C VAL A 487 -14.28 -1.80 -3.39
N ALA A 488 -15.34 -1.01 -3.60
CA ALA A 488 -16.11 -0.36 -2.54
C ALA A 488 -17.59 -0.76 -2.64
N ALA A 489 -18.28 -0.85 -1.51
CA ALA A 489 -19.64 -1.38 -1.41
C ALA A 489 -20.75 -0.42 -1.90
N SER A 490 -20.43 0.58 -2.73
CA SER A 490 -21.29 1.75 -2.90
C SER A 490 -22.15 1.78 -4.15
N THR A 491 -22.00 0.88 -5.14
CA THR A 491 -22.70 1.05 -6.42
C THR A 491 -22.88 -0.26 -7.19
N SER A 492 -23.99 -0.99 -6.98
CA SER A 492 -24.31 -2.11 -7.87
C SER A 492 -24.32 -1.66 -9.36
N VAL A 493 -23.45 -2.27 -10.16
CA VAL A 493 -23.27 -1.95 -11.59
C VAL A 493 -24.09 -2.93 -12.44
N SER A 494 -24.65 -2.46 -13.56
CA SER A 494 -25.26 -3.34 -14.57
C SER A 494 -24.52 -3.18 -15.89
N ILE A 495 -24.06 -4.29 -16.44
CA ILE A 495 -23.40 -4.39 -17.74
C ILE A 495 -24.37 -5.11 -18.68
N ALA A 496 -24.87 -4.40 -19.68
CA ALA A 496 -25.64 -4.99 -20.77
C ALA A 496 -24.70 -5.44 -21.88
N ASN A 497 -25.16 -6.40 -22.70
CA ASN A 497 -24.42 -6.86 -23.86
C ASN A 497 -23.01 -7.39 -23.51
N PHE A 498 -22.81 -8.12 -22.42
CA PHE A 498 -21.51 -8.78 -22.20
C PHE A 498 -21.44 -10.04 -23.09
N SER A 499 -20.44 -10.14 -23.96
CA SER A 499 -20.39 -11.04 -25.13
C SER A 499 -18.96 -11.51 -25.48
N ALA A 500 -18.80 -12.32 -26.53
CA ALA A 500 -17.52 -12.91 -26.91
C ALA A 500 -16.39 -11.86 -27.03
N GLY A 501 -15.29 -12.11 -26.30
CA GLY A 501 -14.14 -11.20 -26.17
C GLY A 501 -14.20 -10.29 -24.94
N ASP A 502 -15.36 -10.14 -24.31
CA ASP A 502 -15.51 -9.29 -23.13
C ASP A 502 -15.00 -9.98 -21.87
N SER A 503 -14.38 -9.21 -20.98
CA SER A 503 -13.77 -9.71 -19.75
C SER A 503 -13.88 -8.72 -18.59
N ILE A 504 -13.98 -9.25 -17.38
CA ILE A 504 -13.95 -8.50 -16.12
C ILE A 504 -12.74 -8.99 -15.32
N VAL A 505 -11.86 -8.07 -14.95
CA VAL A 505 -10.66 -8.33 -14.16
C VAL A 505 -10.86 -7.81 -12.74
N LEU A 506 -11.12 -8.73 -11.80
CA LEU A 506 -11.21 -8.44 -10.38
C LEU A 506 -9.82 -8.33 -9.73
N GLY A 507 -8.83 -9.02 -10.32
CA GLY A 507 -7.44 -9.04 -9.89
C GLY A 507 -7.08 -10.34 -9.15
N ALA A 508 -5.78 -10.64 -9.09
CA ALA A 508 -5.25 -11.91 -8.58
C ALA A 508 -5.48 -12.15 -7.07
N GLY A 509 -5.93 -11.12 -6.32
CA GLY A 509 -6.30 -11.25 -4.91
C GLY A 509 -7.65 -11.93 -4.68
N TYR A 510 -8.47 -12.09 -5.73
CA TYR A 510 -9.82 -12.64 -5.64
C TYR A 510 -9.88 -14.12 -5.99
N THR A 511 -10.48 -14.92 -5.11
CA THR A 511 -10.74 -16.34 -5.34
C THR A 511 -12.20 -16.57 -5.73
N TYR A 512 -12.41 -17.37 -6.78
CA TYR A 512 -13.77 -17.76 -7.16
C TYR A 512 -14.33 -18.79 -6.17
N ASN A 513 -15.48 -18.48 -5.57
CA ASN A 513 -16.20 -19.39 -4.69
C ASN A 513 -17.54 -19.78 -5.34
N ASN A 514 -17.69 -21.07 -5.64
CA ASN A 514 -18.90 -21.65 -6.25
C ASN A 514 -19.91 -22.17 -5.19
N GLY A 515 -19.67 -21.85 -3.92
CA GLY A 515 -20.57 -22.13 -2.81
C GLY A 515 -21.64 -21.05 -2.64
N ALA A 516 -22.38 -21.13 -1.52
CA ALA A 516 -23.29 -20.07 -1.13
C ALA A 516 -22.50 -18.85 -0.62
N LEU A 517 -23.07 -17.63 -0.67
CA LEU A 517 -22.43 -16.43 -0.09
C LEU A 517 -22.08 -16.63 1.39
N THR A 518 -22.88 -17.40 2.11
CA THR A 518 -22.64 -17.72 3.53
C THR A 518 -21.47 -18.67 3.78
N THR A 519 -20.86 -19.20 2.72
CA THR A 519 -19.73 -20.16 2.81
C THR A 519 -18.39 -19.53 2.49
N GLY A 520 -18.28 -18.21 2.60
CA GLY A 520 -17.04 -17.50 2.32
C GLY A 520 -15.88 -17.86 3.25
N ASN A 521 -14.66 -17.55 2.82
CA ASN A 521 -13.42 -17.74 3.55
C ASN A 521 -12.94 -16.40 4.10
N GLY A 522 -13.01 -16.22 5.43
CA GLY A 522 -12.57 -14.97 6.06
C GLY A 522 -11.08 -14.67 6.06
N ASN A 523 -10.29 -15.41 5.29
CA ASN A 523 -8.86 -15.16 5.07
C ASN A 523 -8.52 -14.76 3.64
N ALA A 524 -9.51 -14.71 2.73
CA ALA A 524 -9.31 -14.37 1.34
C ALA A 524 -10.42 -13.44 0.86
N LEU A 525 -10.12 -12.58 -0.10
CA LEU A 525 -11.14 -11.89 -0.86
C LEU A 525 -11.74 -12.88 -1.86
N GLU A 526 -13.06 -12.97 -1.89
CA GLU A 526 -13.76 -13.88 -2.78
C GLU A 526 -14.73 -13.16 -3.73
N PHE A 527 -15.14 -13.90 -4.75
CA PHE A 527 -16.29 -13.52 -5.56
C PHE A 527 -17.12 -14.73 -5.95
N PHE A 528 -18.40 -14.48 -6.19
CA PHE A 528 -19.43 -15.49 -6.39
C PHE A 528 -20.24 -15.18 -7.64
N LEU A 529 -20.75 -16.24 -8.29
CA LEU A 529 -21.73 -16.09 -9.37
C LEU A 529 -23.13 -16.44 -8.87
N GLN A 530 -24.10 -15.56 -9.10
CA GLN A 530 -25.51 -15.78 -8.74
C GLN A 530 -26.44 -15.59 -9.93
N LYS A 531 -27.47 -16.42 -10.00
CA LYS A 531 -28.53 -16.30 -11.01
C LYS A 531 -29.70 -15.48 -10.48
N THR A 532 -30.17 -14.50 -11.24
CA THR A 532 -31.39 -13.73 -10.92
C THR A 532 -32.64 -14.43 -11.42
N ALA A 533 -33.83 -14.04 -10.93
CA ALA A 533 -35.11 -14.55 -11.45
C ALA A 533 -35.32 -14.25 -12.95
N ALA A 534 -34.73 -13.17 -13.46
CA ALA A 534 -34.76 -12.82 -14.88
C ALA A 534 -33.80 -13.66 -15.74
N GLY A 535 -33.01 -14.55 -15.14
CA GLY A 535 -32.04 -15.39 -15.83
C GLY A 535 -30.66 -14.76 -16.04
N ASN A 536 -30.44 -13.53 -15.55
CA ASN A 536 -29.14 -12.86 -15.62
C ASN A 536 -28.15 -13.43 -14.60
N THR A 537 -26.86 -13.21 -14.82
CA THR A 537 -25.78 -13.56 -13.89
C THR A 537 -25.32 -12.32 -13.12
N GLN A 538 -25.09 -12.47 -11.82
CA GLN A 538 -24.45 -11.48 -10.96
C GLN A 538 -23.11 -11.98 -10.49
N ILE A 539 -22.14 -11.08 -10.48
CA ILE A 539 -20.84 -11.26 -9.84
C ILE A 539 -20.90 -10.48 -8.53
N VAL A 540 -20.85 -11.20 -7.41
CA VAL A 540 -20.80 -10.62 -6.07
C VAL A 540 -19.35 -10.64 -5.63
N VAL A 541 -18.75 -9.47 -5.40
CA VAL A 541 -17.32 -9.27 -5.14
C VAL A 541 -17.15 -8.75 -3.72
N GLU A 542 -16.38 -9.43 -2.88
CA GLU A 542 -16.15 -8.96 -1.51
C GLU A 542 -15.30 -7.68 -1.45
N THR A 543 -15.64 -6.78 -0.52
CA THR A 543 -14.85 -5.55 -0.24
C THR A 543 -13.94 -5.70 0.98
N ALA A 544 -14.14 -6.74 1.77
CA ALA A 544 -13.31 -7.14 2.90
C ALA A 544 -13.31 -8.65 3.05
N ASN A 545 -12.30 -9.22 3.72
CA ASN A 545 -12.26 -10.64 4.02
C ASN A 545 -13.52 -11.06 4.79
N TYR A 546 -14.28 -12.03 4.28
CA TYR A 546 -15.59 -12.46 4.80
C TYR A 546 -16.74 -11.44 4.62
N GLY A 547 -16.66 -10.58 3.60
CA GLY A 547 -17.60 -9.48 3.41
C GLY A 547 -18.97 -9.85 2.82
N SER A 548 -19.14 -11.07 2.31
CA SER A 548 -20.40 -11.50 1.67
C SER A 548 -21.48 -12.00 2.64
N ALA A 549 -21.14 -12.27 3.91
CA ALA A 549 -22.03 -12.91 4.88
C ALA A 549 -23.16 -12.00 5.40
N ASP A 550 -22.98 -10.67 5.33
CA ASP A 550 -23.99 -9.66 5.70
C ASP A 550 -24.80 -9.14 4.49
N SER A 551 -24.50 -9.65 3.29
CA SER A 551 -25.19 -9.29 2.05
C SER A 551 -26.52 -10.03 1.92
N VAL A 552 -27.60 -9.29 1.64
CA VAL A 552 -28.94 -9.87 1.51
C VAL A 552 -29.28 -10.16 0.05
N VAL A 553 -29.53 -11.45 -0.26
CA VAL A 553 -29.96 -11.93 -1.58
C VAL A 553 -31.44 -11.67 -1.79
N ASN A 554 -31.81 -10.85 -2.79
CA ASN A 554 -33.16 -10.74 -3.30
C ASN A 554 -33.31 -11.59 -4.58
N ALA A 555 -34.27 -12.52 -4.61
CA ALA A 555 -34.45 -13.41 -5.75
C ALA A 555 -34.85 -12.67 -7.06
N THR A 556 -35.48 -11.49 -6.98
CA THR A 556 -36.00 -10.73 -8.11
C THR A 556 -34.95 -9.83 -8.77
N THR A 557 -34.04 -9.26 -7.98
CA THR A 557 -33.03 -8.28 -8.43
C THR A 557 -31.59 -8.69 -8.11
N GLY A 558 -31.38 -9.81 -7.42
CA GLY A 558 -30.11 -10.30 -6.88
C GLY A 558 -29.71 -9.68 -5.54
N VAL A 559 -28.43 -9.57 -5.16
CA VAL A 559 -28.05 -8.94 -3.87
C VAL A 559 -28.46 -7.45 -3.88
N VAL A 560 -29.36 -7.02 -2.98
CA VAL A 560 -29.98 -5.66 -3.01
C VAL A 560 -29.46 -4.73 -1.94
N THR A 561 -28.79 -5.26 -0.93
CA THR A 561 -28.13 -4.44 0.09
C THR A 561 -26.68 -4.84 0.10
N PRO A 562 -25.79 -4.05 -0.53
CA PRO A 562 -24.37 -4.30 -0.44
C PRO A 562 -23.99 -4.06 1.03
N GLY A 563 -23.76 -5.16 1.76
CA GLY A 563 -23.01 -5.11 3.00
C GLY A 563 -21.56 -4.85 2.65
N HIS A 564 -20.66 -5.75 3.00
CA HIS A 564 -19.26 -5.67 2.57
C HIS A 564 -19.01 -6.34 1.20
N ALA A 565 -19.89 -6.06 0.22
CA ALA A 565 -19.78 -6.60 -1.14
C ALA A 565 -20.23 -5.60 -2.22
N GLU A 566 -19.61 -5.68 -3.39
CA GLU A 566 -20.01 -4.99 -4.62
C GLU A 566 -20.69 -5.98 -5.58
N VAL A 567 -21.70 -5.53 -6.33
CA VAL A 567 -22.51 -6.41 -7.20
C VAL A 567 -22.47 -5.92 -8.64
N ILE A 568 -22.02 -6.78 -9.55
CA ILE A 568 -22.00 -6.53 -11.00
C ILE A 568 -23.04 -7.44 -11.66
N THR A 569 -24.09 -6.87 -12.27
CA THR A 569 -25.14 -7.62 -12.98
C THR A 569 -24.86 -7.67 -14.48
N LEU A 570 -24.74 -8.86 -15.05
CA LEU A 570 -24.58 -9.09 -16.49
C LEU A 570 -25.95 -9.38 -17.13
N THR A 571 -26.52 -8.39 -17.80
CA THR A 571 -27.87 -8.51 -18.39
C THR A 571 -27.82 -9.31 -19.69
N GLY A 572 -28.67 -10.34 -19.80
CA GLY A 572 -28.73 -11.25 -20.95
C GLY A 572 -27.65 -12.35 -20.96
N VAL A 573 -26.87 -12.45 -19.88
CA VAL A 573 -25.79 -13.43 -19.75
C VAL A 573 -26.09 -14.43 -18.66
N THR A 574 -26.08 -15.71 -19.01
CA THR A 574 -26.22 -16.85 -18.10
C THR A 574 -24.84 -17.43 -17.75
N ALA A 575 -24.73 -18.18 -16.65
CA ALA A 575 -23.46 -18.68 -16.15
C ALA A 575 -22.73 -19.64 -17.11
N ASP A 576 -23.45 -20.28 -18.03
CA ASP A 576 -22.90 -21.15 -19.09
C ASP A 576 -22.20 -20.36 -20.22
N HIS A 577 -22.44 -19.06 -20.33
CA HIS A 577 -21.66 -18.18 -21.21
C HIS A 577 -20.34 -17.72 -20.58
N LEU A 578 -20.06 -18.08 -19.32
CA LEU A 578 -18.94 -17.53 -18.57
C LEU A 578 -17.88 -18.59 -18.28
N SER A 579 -16.63 -18.17 -18.41
CA SER A 579 -15.50 -18.85 -17.80
C SER A 579 -14.93 -18.00 -16.67
N VAL A 580 -14.49 -18.67 -15.62
CA VAL A 580 -13.90 -18.03 -14.44
C VAL A 580 -12.54 -18.65 -14.15
N ALA A 581 -11.51 -17.83 -14.10
CA ALA A 581 -10.16 -18.27 -13.76
C ALA A 581 -9.35 -17.10 -13.17
N ASN A 582 -8.64 -17.33 -12.06
CA ASN A 582 -7.66 -16.38 -11.49
C ASN A 582 -8.20 -14.93 -11.28
N GLY A 583 -9.42 -14.78 -10.76
CA GLY A 583 -10.03 -13.46 -10.57
C GLY A 583 -10.48 -12.76 -11.87
N ILE A 584 -10.62 -13.53 -12.95
CA ILE A 584 -11.10 -13.07 -14.25
C ILE A 584 -12.43 -13.77 -14.56
N VAL A 585 -13.40 -13.01 -15.05
CA VAL A 585 -14.65 -13.51 -15.63
C VAL A 585 -14.68 -13.13 -17.10
N SER A 586 -14.71 -14.10 -18.00
CA SER A 586 -14.71 -13.88 -19.45
C SER A 586 -15.90 -14.56 -20.11
N TYR A 587 -16.45 -13.93 -21.15
CA TYR A 587 -17.45 -14.57 -21.99
C TYR A 587 -16.78 -15.65 -22.88
N VAL A 588 -17.39 -16.83 -23.01
CA VAL A 588 -16.87 -17.96 -23.80
C VAL A 588 -17.86 -18.52 -24.82
#